data_AF-A0A1X7SGA9-F1
#
_entry.id   AF-A0A1X7SGA9-F1
#
_cell.length_a   1.000
_cell.length_b   1.000
_cell.length_c   1.000
_cell.angle_alpha   90.00
_cell.angle_beta   90.00
_cell.angle_gamma   90.00
#
_symmetry.space_group_name_H-M   'P 1'
#
loop_
_entity.id
_entity.type
_entity.pdbx_description
1 polymer ?
#
loop_
_entity_poly.entity_id
_entity_poly.type
_entity_poly.pdbx_seq_one_letter_code
_entity_poly.pdbx_strand_id
1 'polypeptide(L)'
;GSWKNEEFKSYNFNALGAPLATGHLHPLLKVRTEIRQIFLEMGFCEMPTNNFIESSFWNFDALFQPQQHPARDAHDTFFLKDPQFSYDFPTEYLERVKTMHQTGGHGSI
;
A
#
# COMPACT_ATOMS: atom_id res chain seq x y z
N GLY A 1 -14.07 26.95 -58.42
CA GLY A 1 -14.33 26.95 -56.96
C GLY A 1 -13.73 28.21 -56.39
N SER A 2 -14.46 28.89 -55.50
CA SER A 2 -14.06 30.17 -54.91
C SER A 2 -12.69 30.13 -54.24
N TRP A 3 -12.29 28.99 -53.66
CA TRP A 3 -11.01 28.79 -52.99
C TRP A 3 -9.74 28.99 -53.84
N LYS A 4 -9.84 29.02 -55.18
CA LYS A 4 -8.66 29.10 -56.07
C LYS A 4 -8.02 30.48 -56.13
N ASN A 5 -8.77 31.53 -55.78
CA ASN A 5 -8.35 32.93 -55.92
C ASN A 5 -8.26 33.67 -54.57
N GLU A 6 -8.34 32.93 -53.46
CA GLU A 6 -8.31 33.50 -52.10
C GLU A 6 -6.94 33.30 -51.47
N GLU A 7 -6.43 34.32 -50.75
CA GLU A 7 -5.21 34.19 -49.95
C GLU A 7 -5.54 33.66 -48.55
N PHE A 8 -5.01 32.49 -48.21
CA PHE A 8 -5.17 31.89 -46.89
C PHE A 8 -4.02 32.28 -45.97
N LYS A 9 -4.35 32.66 -44.73
CA LYS A 9 -3.35 32.89 -43.69
C LYS A 9 -2.57 31.60 -43.42
N SER A 10 -1.24 31.68 -43.45
CA SER A 10 -0.36 30.55 -43.10
C SER A 10 -0.63 30.07 -41.68
N TYR A 11 -0.80 28.75 -41.52
CA TYR A 11 -0.96 28.14 -40.21
C TYR A 11 0.36 28.21 -39.43
N ASN A 12 0.28 28.58 -38.14
CA ASN A 12 1.46 28.64 -37.29
C ASN A 12 1.83 27.23 -36.78
N PHE A 13 2.75 26.57 -37.47
CA PHE A 13 3.27 25.25 -37.07
C PHE A 13 4.15 25.28 -35.81
N ASN A 14 4.53 26.47 -35.31
CA ASN A 14 5.32 26.61 -34.09
C ASN A 14 4.45 26.67 -32.82
N ALA A 15 3.12 26.66 -32.93
CA ALA A 15 2.23 26.66 -31.78
C ALA A 15 1.94 25.23 -31.29
N LEU A 16 1.89 25.06 -29.97
CA LEU A 16 1.33 23.86 -29.36
C LEU A 16 -0.17 23.88 -29.63
N GLY A 17 -0.65 22.94 -30.44
CA GLY A 17 -2.07 22.83 -30.79
C GLY A 17 -2.97 22.63 -29.58
N ALA A 18 -4.29 22.59 -29.80
CA ALA A 18 -5.23 22.35 -28.71
C ALA A 18 -5.00 20.96 -28.08
N PRO A 19 -4.91 20.86 -26.74
CA PRO A 19 -4.77 19.57 -26.08
C PRO A 19 -6.05 18.75 -26.27
N LEU A 20 -5.88 17.46 -26.51
CA LEU A 20 -6.99 16.52 -26.58
C LEU A 20 -7.44 16.14 -25.17
N ALA A 21 -8.75 16.08 -24.93
CA ALA A 21 -9.29 15.56 -23.69
C ALA A 21 -9.16 14.03 -23.65
N THR A 22 -8.35 13.51 -22.73
CA THR A 22 -8.10 12.08 -22.55
C THR A 22 -8.29 11.65 -21.09
N GLY A 23 -8.41 10.34 -20.87
CA GLY A 23 -8.42 9.77 -19.52
C GLY A 23 -7.03 9.85 -18.87
N HIS A 24 -6.99 10.09 -17.56
CA HIS A 24 -5.75 10.19 -16.80
C HIS A 24 -5.73 9.15 -15.68
N LEU A 25 -4.62 8.44 -15.53
CA LEU A 25 -4.37 7.58 -14.36
C LEU A 25 -3.75 8.41 -13.24
N HIS A 26 -4.20 8.18 -12.01
CA HIS A 26 -3.64 8.82 -10.84
C HIS A 26 -2.13 8.52 -10.73
N PRO A 27 -1.24 9.52 -10.59
CA PRO A 27 0.21 9.32 -10.61
C PRO A 27 0.71 8.26 -9.62
N LEU A 28 0.20 8.25 -8.38
CA LEU A 28 0.53 7.22 -7.38
C LEU A 28 0.22 5.79 -7.85
N LEU A 29 -0.88 5.60 -8.58
CA LEU A 29 -1.27 4.28 -9.07
C LEU A 29 -0.38 3.83 -10.22
N LYS A 30 0.13 4.76 -11.05
CA LYS A 30 1.13 4.45 -12.09
C LYS A 30 2.40 3.88 -11.46
N VAL A 31 2.93 4.57 -10.45
CA VAL A 31 4.13 4.13 -9.71
C VAL A 31 3.88 2.79 -9.01
N ARG A 32 2.71 2.60 -8.38
CA ARG A 32 2.33 1.31 -7.78
C ARG A 32 2.35 0.17 -8.82
N THR A 33 1.87 0.42 -10.04
CA THR A 33 1.88 -0.58 -11.11
C THR A 33 3.31 -0.93 -11.55
N GLU A 34 4.21 0.05 -11.64
CA GLU A 34 5.62 -0.16 -11.96
C GLU A 34 6.32 -0.98 -10.87
N ILE A 35 6.14 -0.63 -9.60
CA ILE A 35 6.71 -1.38 -8.47
C ILE A 35 6.21 -2.83 -8.47
N ARG A 36 4.90 -3.02 -8.67
CA ARG A 36 4.32 -4.37 -8.76
C ARG A 36 4.96 -5.17 -9.90
N GLN A 37 5.19 -4.55 -11.05
CA GLN A 37 5.81 -5.21 -12.19
C GLN A 37 7.24 -5.66 -11.89
N ILE A 38 8.05 -4.83 -11.20
CA ILE A 38 9.41 -5.19 -10.78
C ILE A 38 9.40 -6.45 -9.90
N PHE A 39 8.51 -6.52 -8.91
CA PHE A 39 8.41 -7.71 -8.04
C PHE A 39 8.03 -8.98 -8.82
N LEU A 40 7.10 -8.87 -9.77
CA LEU A 40 6.70 -10.00 -10.62
C LEU A 40 7.84 -10.46 -11.53
N GLU A 41 8.63 -9.53 -12.09
CA GLU A 41 9.81 -9.84 -12.90
C GLU A 41 10.91 -10.54 -12.11
N MET A 42 11.02 -10.24 -10.82
CA MET A 42 11.90 -10.94 -9.88
C MET A 42 11.35 -12.32 -9.46
N GLY A 43 10.15 -12.71 -9.90
CA GLY A 43 9.53 -14.00 -9.58
C GLY A 43 8.77 -14.04 -8.25
N PHE A 44 8.49 -12.89 -7.62
CA PHE A 44 7.67 -12.84 -6.41
C PHE A 44 6.17 -13.03 -6.74
N CYS A 45 5.44 -13.61 -5.79
CA CYS A 45 3.98 -13.71 -5.85
C CYS A 45 3.35 -12.63 -4.97
N GLU A 46 2.33 -11.94 -5.48
CA GLU A 46 1.58 -10.92 -4.73
C GLU A 46 0.76 -11.59 -3.61
N MET A 47 0.97 -11.16 -2.37
CA MET A 47 0.21 -11.64 -1.21
C MET A 47 -1.06 -10.80 -0.99
N PRO A 48 -2.19 -11.42 -0.62
CA PRO A 48 -3.43 -10.70 -0.35
C PRO A 48 -3.30 -9.81 0.89
N THR A 49 -3.83 -8.59 0.81
CA THR A 49 -3.82 -7.55 1.86
C THR A 49 -5.21 -6.94 2.04
N ASN A 50 -6.25 -7.75 1.82
CA ASN A 50 -7.66 -7.34 1.79
C ASN A 50 -8.26 -7.09 3.20
N ASN A 51 -7.47 -6.52 4.09
CA ASN A 51 -7.78 -6.25 5.49
C ASN A 51 -7.12 -4.95 5.92
N PHE A 52 -7.91 -3.87 6.03
CA PHE A 52 -7.42 -2.60 6.58
C PHE A 52 -7.38 -2.60 8.11
N ILE A 53 -8.22 -3.43 8.73
CA ILE A 53 -8.27 -3.63 10.17
C ILE A 53 -7.46 -4.88 10.47
N GLU A 54 -6.47 -4.74 11.35
CA GLU A 54 -5.67 -5.86 11.83
C GLU A 54 -5.70 -5.95 13.35
N SER A 55 -5.57 -7.17 13.85
CA SER A 55 -5.43 -7.40 15.29
C SER A 55 -4.04 -6.96 15.76
N SER A 56 -3.93 -6.42 16.97
CA SER A 56 -2.64 -6.07 17.58
C SER A 56 -1.68 -7.26 17.65
N PHE A 57 -2.23 -8.48 17.73
CA PHE A 57 -1.45 -9.72 17.69
C PHE A 57 -0.69 -9.86 16.36
N TRP A 58 -1.38 -9.81 15.21
CA TRP A 58 -0.75 -9.94 13.89
C TRP A 58 0.13 -8.74 13.53
N ASN A 59 -0.33 -7.52 13.85
CA ASN A 59 0.38 -6.30 13.49
C ASN A 59 1.67 -6.08 14.30
N PHE A 60 1.78 -6.67 15.50
CA PHE A 60 2.90 -6.41 16.39
C PHE A 60 3.47 -7.65 17.10
N ASP A 61 2.66 -8.40 17.86
CA ASP A 61 3.17 -9.49 18.71
C ASP A 61 3.78 -10.63 17.88
N ALA A 62 3.15 -10.98 16.75
CA ALA A 62 3.61 -11.99 15.81
C ALA A 62 4.94 -11.62 15.13
N LEU A 63 5.23 -10.33 15.00
CA LEU A 63 6.49 -9.79 14.46
C LEU A 63 7.57 -9.60 15.54
N PHE A 64 7.34 -10.13 16.74
CA PHE A 64 8.24 -10.03 17.89
C PHE A 64 8.49 -8.58 18.37
N GLN A 65 7.55 -7.66 18.11
CA GLN A 65 7.62 -6.30 18.63
C GLN A 65 7.10 -6.25 20.08
N PRO A 66 7.86 -5.71 21.06
CA PRO A 66 7.44 -5.65 22.45
C PRO A 66 6.13 -4.89 22.67
N GLN A 67 5.38 -5.26 23.71
CA GLN A 67 4.10 -4.61 24.05
C GLN A 67 4.28 -3.16 24.56
N GLN A 68 5.43 -2.86 25.16
CA GLN A 68 5.77 -1.51 25.65
C GLN A 68 6.37 -0.61 24.56
N HIS A 69 6.43 -1.08 23.31
CA HIS A 69 7.05 -0.33 22.22
C HIS A 69 6.25 0.94 21.90
N PRO A 70 6.89 2.12 21.78
CA PRO A 70 6.20 3.40 21.59
C PRO A 70 5.28 3.43 20.37
N ALA A 71 5.63 2.73 19.29
CA ALA A 71 4.78 2.62 18.11
C ALA A 71 3.38 1.99 18.37
N ARG A 72 3.15 1.35 19.54
CA ARG A 72 1.83 0.85 19.95
C ARG A 72 1.00 1.88 20.71
N ASP A 73 1.50 3.10 20.91
CA ASP A 73 0.75 4.15 21.59
C ASP A 73 -0.37 4.70 20.68
N ALA A 74 -1.43 5.21 21.30
CA ALA A 74 -2.61 5.74 20.60
C ALA A 74 -2.29 7.01 19.79
N HIS A 75 -1.16 7.66 20.05
CA HIS A 75 -0.66 8.78 19.26
C HIS A 75 -0.10 8.36 17.90
N ASP A 76 0.45 7.15 17.80
CA ASP A 76 1.13 6.64 16.60
C ASP A 76 0.25 5.65 15.81
N THR A 77 -0.59 4.88 16.52
CA THR A 77 -1.44 3.83 15.94
C THR A 77 -2.92 4.12 16.15
N PHE A 78 -3.70 4.02 15.07
CA PHE A 78 -5.16 4.10 15.16
C PHE A 78 -5.75 2.79 15.72
N PHE A 79 -6.21 2.83 16.96
CA PHE A 79 -7.00 1.75 17.56
C PHE A 79 -8.50 1.97 17.32
N LEU A 80 -9.22 0.86 17.15
CA LEU A 80 -10.66 0.88 16.92
C LEU A 80 -11.42 0.97 18.24
N LYS A 81 -12.50 1.77 18.23
CA LYS A 81 -13.51 1.77 19.29
C LYS A 81 -14.51 0.62 19.12
N ASP A 82 -14.85 0.29 17.88
CA ASP A 82 -15.75 -0.80 17.52
C ASP A 82 -15.40 -1.30 16.10
N PRO A 83 -15.08 -2.59 15.92
CA PRO A 83 -14.84 -3.61 16.94
C PRO A 83 -13.53 -3.36 17.71
N GLN A 84 -13.59 -3.37 19.05
CA GLN A 84 -12.40 -3.13 19.89
C GLN A 84 -11.48 -4.35 20.03
N PHE A 85 -12.05 -5.55 20.02
CA PHE A 85 -11.31 -6.79 20.26
C PHE A 85 -11.45 -7.73 19.06
N SER A 86 -10.37 -8.47 18.79
CA SER A 86 -10.39 -9.63 17.90
C SER A 86 -10.21 -10.88 18.73
N TYR A 87 -10.87 -11.96 18.31
CA TYR A 87 -10.75 -13.30 18.90
C TYR A 87 -10.32 -14.34 17.87
N ASP A 88 -10.04 -13.89 16.63
CA ASP A 88 -9.71 -14.76 15.51
C ASP A 88 -8.19 -14.84 15.34
N PHE A 89 -7.56 -15.72 16.12
CA PHE A 89 -6.15 -16.07 15.99
C PHE A 89 -5.88 -17.51 16.45
N PRO A 90 -4.87 -18.20 15.87
CA PRO A 90 -4.55 -19.57 16.27
C PRO A 90 -4.01 -19.63 17.70
N THR A 91 -4.77 -20.23 18.63
CA THR A 91 -4.42 -20.29 20.06
C THR A 91 -3.05 -20.92 20.31
N GLU A 92 -2.72 -21.97 19.55
CA GLU A 92 -1.43 -22.64 19.64
C GLU A 92 -0.26 -21.69 19.29
N TYR A 93 -0.44 -20.85 18.26
CA TYR A 93 0.58 -19.89 17.88
C TYR A 93 0.68 -18.75 18.89
N LEU A 94 -0.44 -18.29 19.43
CA LEU A 94 -0.46 -17.27 20.48
C LEU A 94 0.35 -17.72 21.72
N GLU A 95 0.18 -18.95 22.20
CA GLU A 95 0.93 -19.43 23.36
C GLU A 95 2.45 -19.54 23.07
N ARG A 96 2.83 -19.91 21.84
CA ARG A 96 4.25 -19.89 21.43
C ARG A 96 4.82 -18.47 21.44
N VAL A 97 4.12 -17.52 20.84
CA VAL A 97 4.53 -16.12 20.79
C VAL A 97 4.66 -15.57 22.22
N LYS A 98 3.65 -15.76 23.06
CA LYS A 98 3.66 -15.34 24.45
C LYS A 98 4.85 -15.91 25.23
N THR A 99 5.11 -17.21 25.10
CA THR A 99 6.25 -17.86 25.77
C THR A 99 7.57 -17.23 25.31
N MET A 100 7.73 -17.06 23.99
CA MET A 100 8.93 -16.45 23.41
C MET A 100 9.14 -15.00 23.88
N HIS A 101 8.07 -14.20 24.01
CA HIS A 101 8.15 -12.82 24.50
C HIS A 101 8.46 -12.69 26.00
N GLN A 102 8.09 -13.69 26.81
CA GLN A 102 8.22 -13.62 28.27
C GLN A 102 9.48 -14.27 28.81
N THR A 103 9.82 -15.45 28.28
CA THR A 103 10.89 -16.30 28.82
C THR A 103 12.01 -16.55 27.83
N GLY A 104 11.91 -15.99 26.62
CA GLY A 104 12.81 -16.34 25.53
C GLY A 104 12.60 -17.78 25.04
N GLY A 105 13.49 -18.24 24.17
CA GLY A 105 13.40 -19.52 23.49
C GLY A 105 14.23 -19.54 22.21
N HIS A 106 14.42 -20.72 21.62
CA HIS A 106 15.13 -20.88 20.34
C HIS A 106 16.52 -20.23 20.27
N GLY A 107 17.21 -20.08 21.41
CA GLY A 107 18.52 -19.43 21.52
C GLY A 107 18.46 -17.92 21.76
N SER A 108 17.27 -17.32 21.77
CA SER A 108 17.03 -15.99 22.35
C SER A 108 16.80 -16.12 23.85
N ILE A 109 17.34 -15.17 24.61
CA ILE A 109 16.97 -14.92 26.01
C ILE A 109 15.76 -14.00 26.08
#